data_AF-A0A7X8CKD9-F1
#
_entry.id   AF-A0A7X8CKD9-F1
#
_cell.length_a   1.000
_cell.length_b   1.000
_cell.length_c   1.000
_cell.angle_alpha   90.00
_cell.angle_beta   90.00
_cell.angle_gamma   90.00
#
_symmetry.space_group_name_H-M   'P 1'
#
loop_
_entity.id
_entity.type
_entity.pdbx_description
1 polymer ?
#
loop_
_entity_poly.entity_id
_entity_poly.type
_entity_poly.pdbx_seq_one_letter_code
_entity_poly.pdbx_strand_id
1 'polypeptide(L)'
;MSKFTIILFHLFLILAFFPFGKIVFAVDTNQFILKSPSFTEGSIIPKKFTCDGENISPELTWENLPMGTVTLVLICEDPDAPGGIWTHWVLYNIPPRLYSIPENMNDQEELIIQEKILVGRNDFKKLGYG
;
A
#
# COMPACT_ATOMS: atom_id res chain seq x y z
N MET A 1 1.10 -24.11 -6.12
CA MET A 1 1.45 -23.07 -5.15
C MET A 1 2.09 -21.94 -5.93
N SER A 2 1.34 -20.87 -6.17
CA SER A 2 1.80 -19.70 -6.92
C SER A 2 3.04 -19.15 -6.20
N LYS A 3 4.13 -18.98 -6.93
CA LYS A 3 5.29 -18.24 -6.43
C LYS A 3 4.86 -16.78 -6.48
N PHE A 4 4.39 -16.21 -5.37
CA PHE A 4 4.12 -14.78 -5.25
C PHE A 4 5.42 -14.01 -5.54
N THR A 5 5.62 -13.64 -6.81
CA THR A 5 6.89 -13.06 -7.27
C THR A 5 6.76 -11.55 -7.44
N ILE A 6 5.54 -11.04 -7.60
CA ILE A 6 5.28 -9.60 -7.72
C ILE A 6 3.99 -9.28 -6.97
N ILE A 7 4.11 -8.58 -5.84
CA ILE A 7 3.00 -7.80 -5.31
C ILE A 7 3.21 -6.37 -5.79
N LEU A 8 2.37 -5.91 -6.71
CA LEU A 8 2.35 -4.49 -7.08
C LEU A 8 1.64 -3.74 -5.97
N PHE A 9 2.38 -2.85 -5.31
CA PHE A 9 1.81 -1.84 -4.42
C PHE A 9 1.60 -0.54 -5.18
N HIS A 10 0.39 -0.32 -5.68
CA HIS A 10 0.05 0.95 -6.32
C HIS A 10 -0.34 1.98 -5.26
N LEU A 11 0.41 3.09 -5.19
CA LEU A 11 0.10 4.25 -4.36
C LEU A 11 -0.39 5.42 -5.21
N PHE A 12 -1.71 5.62 -5.27
CA PHE A 12 -2.29 6.72 -6.07
C PHE A 12 -2.33 8.03 -5.26
N LEU A 13 -1.83 9.11 -5.86
CA LEU A 13 -1.82 10.46 -5.30
C LEU A 13 -3.06 11.23 -5.77
N ILE A 14 -3.81 11.79 -4.83
CA ILE A 14 -4.84 12.78 -5.16
C ILE A 14 -4.25 14.17 -4.92
N LEU A 15 -4.05 14.93 -6.01
CA LEU A 15 -3.59 16.33 -5.96
C LEU A 15 -4.81 17.27 -5.95
N ALA A 16 -4.78 18.29 -5.09
CA ALA A 16 -5.78 19.35 -5.12
C ALA A 16 -5.55 20.27 -6.34
N PHE A 17 -6.56 20.39 -7.21
CA PHE A 17 -6.56 21.35 -8.31
C PHE A 17 -6.83 22.76 -7.74
N PHE A 18 -5.79 23.54 -7.48
CA PHE A 18 -5.95 24.96 -7.10
C PHE A 18 -6.26 25.79 -8.37
N PRO A 19 -7.41 26.48 -8.47
CA PRO A 19 -7.84 27.08 -9.74
C PRO A 19 -7.11 28.39 -10.10
N PHE A 20 -6.25 28.94 -9.24
CA PHE A 20 -5.51 30.16 -9.57
C PHE A 20 -4.14 30.19 -8.87
N GLY A 21 -3.07 30.27 -9.67
CA GLY A 21 -1.74 30.68 -9.22
C GLY A 21 -0.63 29.67 -9.46
N LYS A 22 0.19 29.93 -10.51
CA LYS A 22 1.44 29.25 -10.91
C LYS A 22 1.41 27.71 -10.87
N ILE A 23 1.52 27.10 -12.05
CA ILE A 23 2.01 25.73 -12.16
C ILE A 23 3.46 25.74 -11.66
N VAL A 24 3.65 25.49 -10.37
CA VAL A 24 4.93 25.05 -9.85
C VAL A 24 5.00 23.58 -10.18
N PHE A 25 5.59 23.25 -11.32
CA PHE A 25 6.15 21.92 -11.50
C PHE A 25 7.27 21.82 -10.47
N ALA A 26 6.95 21.37 -9.26
CA ALA A 26 7.95 20.67 -8.47
C ALA A 26 8.20 19.39 -9.26
N VAL A 27 9.17 19.44 -10.18
CA VAL A 27 9.90 18.24 -10.57
C VAL A 27 10.62 17.84 -9.30
N ASP A 28 9.93 17.11 -8.43
CA ASP A 28 10.57 16.46 -7.32
C ASP A 28 11.47 15.39 -7.95
N THR A 29 12.76 15.69 -8.02
CA THR A 29 13.77 14.76 -8.53
C THR A 29 13.99 13.61 -7.57
N ASN A 30 13.44 13.67 -6.35
CA ASN A 30 13.43 12.54 -5.45
C ASN A 30 12.27 11.63 -5.85
N GLN A 31 12.63 10.48 -6.42
CA GLN A 31 11.69 9.42 -6.69
C GLN A 31 10.96 9.06 -5.38
N PHE A 32 9.63 8.98 -5.44
CA PHE A 32 8.83 8.37 -4.38
C PHE A 32 9.28 6.92 -4.19
N ILE A 33 9.55 6.52 -2.96
CA ILE A 33 10.08 5.18 -2.65
C ILE A 33 9.17 4.48 -1.66
N LEU A 34 8.78 3.25 -1.98
CA LEU A 34 8.10 2.31 -1.09
C LEU A 34 9.05 1.16 -0.74
N LYS A 35 9.14 0.80 0.53
CA LYS A 35 9.99 -0.27 1.06
C LYS A 35 9.21 -1.15 2.02
N SER A 36 9.75 -2.34 2.28
CA SER A 36 9.39 -3.15 3.44
C SER A 36 10.67 -3.52 4.20
N PRO A 37 10.70 -3.47 5.53
CA PRO A 37 11.82 -4.03 6.29
C PRO A 37 11.82 -5.57 6.25
N SER A 38 10.71 -6.20 5.83
CA SER A 38 10.55 -7.64 5.89
C SER A 38 11.07 -8.37 4.65
N PHE A 39 11.22 -7.69 3.52
CA PHE A 39 11.74 -8.24 2.27
C PHE A 39 12.14 -7.13 1.28
N THR A 40 12.97 -7.47 0.29
CA THR A 40 13.36 -6.54 -0.78
C THR A 40 12.51 -6.74 -2.02
N GLU A 41 12.45 -5.71 -2.86
CA GLU A 41 11.80 -5.82 -4.18
C GLU A 41 12.37 -6.99 -5.00
N GLY A 42 11.47 -7.73 -5.67
CA GLY A 42 11.80 -8.91 -6.48
C GLY A 42 12.27 -10.15 -5.70
N SER A 43 12.36 -10.07 -4.36
CA SER A 43 12.66 -11.23 -3.52
C SER A 43 11.43 -12.05 -3.21
N ILE A 44 11.64 -13.27 -2.70
CA ILE A 44 10.55 -14.13 -2.25
C ILE A 44 9.90 -13.52 -1.01
N ILE A 45 8.58 -13.39 -1.03
CA ILE A 45 7.81 -12.94 0.13
C ILE A 45 7.94 -13.98 1.26
N PRO A 46 8.32 -13.58 2.49
CA PRO A 46 8.39 -14.47 3.63
C PRO A 46 7.06 -15.18 3.90
N LYS A 47 7.13 -16.48 4.21
CA LYS A 47 5.93 -17.32 4.45
C LYS A 47 4.95 -16.70 5.44
N LYS A 48 5.44 -15.96 6.43
CA LYS A 48 4.65 -15.22 7.42
C LYS A 48 3.53 -14.39 6.79
N PHE A 49 3.79 -13.74 5.65
CA PHE A 49 2.83 -12.87 4.96
C PHE A 49 2.00 -13.60 3.90
N THR A 50 2.10 -14.92 3.80
CA THR A 50 1.39 -15.70 2.78
C THR A 50 0.34 -16.60 3.44
N CYS A 51 -0.53 -17.17 2.62
CA CYS A 51 -1.51 -18.17 3.07
C CYS A 51 -0.88 -19.46 3.64
N ASP A 52 0.41 -19.70 3.37
CA ASP A 52 1.16 -20.84 3.93
C ASP A 52 1.73 -20.56 5.34
N GLY A 53 1.57 -19.33 5.85
CA GLY A 53 2.02 -18.92 7.18
C GLY A 53 0.92 -18.22 7.97
N GLU A 54 1.24 -17.09 8.59
CA GLU A 54 0.31 -16.36 9.47
C GLU A 54 -0.72 -15.53 8.69
N ASN A 55 -0.49 -15.30 7.39
CA ASN A 55 -1.34 -14.53 6.49
C ASN A 55 -1.64 -13.10 7.00
N ILE A 56 -0.63 -12.44 7.54
CA ILE A 56 -0.69 -11.05 8.00
C ILE A 56 -0.07 -10.10 6.97
N SER A 57 -0.44 -8.82 7.00
CA SER A 57 0.19 -7.83 6.11
C SER A 57 1.63 -7.52 6.53
N PRO A 58 2.56 -7.31 5.58
CA PRO A 58 3.89 -6.84 5.93
C PRO A 58 3.88 -5.38 6.39
N GLU A 59 4.92 -4.99 7.12
CA GLU A 59 5.20 -3.58 7.34
C GLU A 59 5.62 -2.93 6.01
N LEU A 60 5.11 -1.73 5.75
CA LEU A 60 5.46 -0.92 4.60
C LEU A 60 5.88 0.47 5.06
N THR A 61 6.95 0.99 4.49
CA THR A 61 7.45 2.35 4.74
C THR A 61 7.65 3.08 3.44
N TRP A 62 7.52 4.40 3.46
CA TRP A 62 7.74 5.20 2.26
C TRP A 62 8.43 6.52 2.55
N GLU A 63 9.12 7.00 1.52
CA GLU A 63 9.94 8.21 1.53
C GLU A 63 9.64 9.06 0.29
N ASN A 64 9.95 10.35 0.37
CA ASN A 64 9.84 11.30 -0.75
C ASN A 64 8.43 11.37 -1.35
N LEU A 65 7.42 11.56 -0.50
CA LEU A 65 6.06 11.86 -1.00
C LEU A 65 6.07 13.17 -1.78
N PRO A 66 5.52 13.20 -3.02
CA PRO A 66 5.47 14.42 -3.79
C PRO A 66 4.75 15.55 -3.05
N MET A 67 5.26 16.77 -3.23
CA MET A 67 4.64 17.96 -2.64
C MET A 67 3.18 18.09 -3.08
N GLY A 68 2.29 18.37 -2.14
CA GLY A 68 0.86 18.50 -2.41
C GLY A 68 0.06 17.20 -2.35
N THR A 69 0.69 16.08 -1.97
CA THR A 69 -0.04 14.83 -1.66
C THR A 69 -1.10 15.08 -0.59
N VAL A 70 -2.38 14.78 -0.91
CA VAL A 70 -3.50 14.97 0.03
C VAL A 70 -3.83 13.68 0.79
N THR A 71 -3.81 12.54 0.09
CA THR A 71 -4.03 11.19 0.65
C THR A 71 -3.30 10.16 -0.19
N LEU A 72 -3.14 8.96 0.38
CA LEU A 72 -2.53 7.80 -0.25
C LEU A 72 -3.54 6.63 -0.29
N VAL A 73 -3.43 5.77 -1.30
CA VAL A 73 -4.21 4.54 -1.48
C VAL A 73 -3.26 3.38 -1.71
N LEU A 74 -3.26 2.35 -0.87
CA LEU A 74 -2.46 1.15 -1.07
C LEU A 74 -3.30 0.04 -1.73
N ILE A 75 -2.83 -0.52 -2.84
CA ILE A 75 -3.42 -1.71 -3.46
C ILE A 75 -2.32 -2.74 -3.64
N CYS A 76 -2.54 -3.96 -3.16
CA CYS A 76 -1.63 -5.10 -3.21
C CYS A 76 -2.20 -6.15 -4.17
N GLU A 77 -1.56 -6.35 -5.32
CA GLU A 77 -2.06 -7.24 -6.38
C GLU A 77 -1.03 -8.30 -6.78
N ASP A 78 -1.46 -9.55 -6.95
CA ASP A 78 -0.70 -10.66 -7.53
C ASP A 78 -1.16 -10.87 -9.00
N PRO A 79 -0.36 -10.44 -10.00
CA PRO A 79 -0.67 -10.68 -11.41
C PRO A 79 -0.39 -12.12 -11.86
N ASP A 80 0.35 -12.90 -11.06
CA ASP A 80 0.72 -14.28 -11.35
C ASP A 80 -0.32 -15.29 -10.83
N ALA A 81 -1.37 -14.80 -10.16
CA ALA A 81 -2.40 -15.64 -9.60
C ALA A 81 -3.16 -16.45 -10.67
N PRO A 82 -3.54 -17.71 -10.37
CA PRO A 82 -4.34 -18.51 -11.30
C PRO A 82 -5.69 -17.84 -11.58
N GLY A 83 -5.92 -17.44 -12.83
CA GLY A 83 -7.18 -16.80 -13.24
C GLY A 83 -7.09 -15.28 -13.50
N GLY A 84 -5.89 -14.69 -13.38
CA GLY A 84 -5.64 -13.27 -13.66
C GLY A 84 -5.15 -12.53 -12.42
N ILE A 85 -5.22 -11.20 -12.46
CA ILE A 85 -4.80 -10.34 -11.34
C ILE A 85 -5.67 -10.63 -10.12
N TRP A 86 -5.02 -10.83 -8.97
CA TRP A 86 -5.68 -11.07 -7.69
C TRP A 86 -5.34 -10.00 -6.66
N THR A 87 -6.34 -9.29 -6.16
CA THR A 87 -6.16 -8.23 -5.17
C THR A 87 -6.17 -8.82 -3.75
N HIS A 88 -5.04 -8.74 -3.06
CA HIS A 88 -4.85 -9.24 -1.69
C HIS A 88 -5.23 -8.21 -0.62
N TRP A 89 -4.99 -6.92 -0.89
CA TRP A 89 -5.18 -5.88 0.11
C TRP A 89 -5.46 -4.52 -0.52
N VAL A 90 -6.40 -3.78 0.07
CA VAL A 90 -6.74 -2.42 -0.33
C VAL A 90 -6.89 -1.55 0.91
N LEU A 91 -6.16 -0.44 0.97
CA LEU A 91 -6.35 0.65 1.94
C LEU A 91 -6.49 1.96 1.18
N TYR A 92 -7.33 2.86 1.66
CA TYR A 92 -7.51 4.19 1.08
C TYR A 92 -7.71 5.23 2.17
N ASN A 93 -7.56 6.51 1.80
CA ASN A 93 -7.58 7.62 2.76
C ASN A 93 -6.44 7.55 3.80
N ILE A 94 -5.28 6.99 3.42
CA ILE A 94 -4.09 7.01 4.27
C ILE A 94 -3.55 8.45 4.31
N PRO A 95 -3.39 9.07 5.49
CA PRO A 95 -2.92 10.43 5.57
C PRO A 95 -1.44 10.57 5.14
N PRO A 96 -1.07 11.62 4.40
CA PRO A 96 0.29 11.83 3.89
C PRO A 96 1.31 12.15 4.99
N ARG A 97 0.85 12.43 6.21
CA ARG A 97 1.73 12.60 7.39
C ARG A 97 2.27 11.27 7.92
N LEU A 98 1.66 10.15 7.55
CA LEU A 98 2.17 8.83 7.87
C LEU A 98 3.32 8.52 6.91
N TYR A 99 4.33 7.85 7.43
CA TYR A 99 5.49 7.37 6.67
C TYR A 99 5.58 5.84 6.65
N SER A 100 4.63 5.18 7.29
CA SER A 100 4.55 3.73 7.35
C SER A 100 3.14 3.23 7.65
N ILE A 101 2.91 1.95 7.32
CA ILE A 101 1.85 1.10 7.84
C ILE A 101 2.52 -0.07 8.58
N PRO A 102 2.14 -0.36 9.83
CA PRO A 102 2.73 -1.45 10.59
C PRO A 102 2.37 -2.82 10.00
N GLU A 103 3.16 -3.82 10.40
CA GLU A 103 2.81 -5.22 10.18
C GLU A 103 1.43 -5.55 10.79
N ASN A 104 0.74 -6.50 10.18
CA ASN A 104 -0.55 -7.02 10.64
C ASN A 104 -1.62 -5.94 10.83
N MET A 105 -1.85 -5.15 9.78
CA MET A 105 -2.80 -4.04 9.79
C MET A 105 -4.24 -4.45 10.13
N ASN A 106 -4.61 -5.71 9.87
CA ASN A 106 -5.92 -6.24 10.23
C ASN A 106 -6.20 -6.14 11.75
N ASP A 107 -5.15 -6.14 12.58
CA ASP A 107 -5.24 -6.06 14.05
C ASP A 107 -4.96 -4.63 14.59
N GLN A 108 -4.88 -3.62 13.71
CA GLN A 108 -4.51 -2.24 14.07
C GLN A 108 -5.74 -1.31 14.14
N GLU A 109 -6.78 -1.74 14.87
CA GLU A 109 -8.07 -1.03 14.93
C GLU A 109 -7.95 0.42 15.43
N GLU A 110 -7.14 0.66 16.46
CA GLU A 110 -6.92 2.01 17.01
C GLU A 110 -6.31 2.96 15.97
N LEU A 111 -5.29 2.51 15.25
CA LEU A 111 -4.66 3.28 14.17
C LEU A 111 -5.66 3.58 13.05
N ILE A 112 -6.42 2.56 12.62
CA ILE A 112 -7.45 2.68 11.57
C ILE A 112 -8.48 3.76 11.95
N ILE A 113 -8.98 3.73 13.18
CA ILE A 113 -9.99 4.68 13.68
C ILE A 113 -9.39 6.09 13.81
N GLN A 114 -8.23 6.22 14.43
CA GLN A 114 -7.59 7.51 14.70
C GLN A 114 -7.22 8.24 13.40
N GLU A 115 -6.59 7.52 12.47
CA GLU A 115 -6.12 8.06 11.20
C GLU A 115 -7.24 8.11 10.15
N LYS A 116 -8.39 7.50 10.44
CA LYS A 116 -9.55 7.37 9.53
C LYS A 116 -9.17 6.67 8.22
N ILE A 117 -8.27 5.69 8.32
CA ILE A 117 -7.90 4.84 7.19
C ILE A 117 -9.11 3.98 6.84
N LEU A 118 -9.40 3.86 5.56
CA LEU A 118 -10.50 3.05 5.07
C LEU A 118 -9.96 1.74 4.52
N VAL A 119 -10.51 0.64 5.00
CA VAL A 119 -10.11 -0.72 4.60
C VAL A 119 -11.04 -1.20 3.49
N GLY A 120 -10.46 -1.58 2.35
CA GLY A 120 -11.19 -2.04 1.18
C GLY A 120 -11.45 -3.55 1.18
N ARG A 121 -12.37 -3.97 0.30
CA ARG A 121 -12.68 -5.38 0.08
C ARG A 121 -11.70 -5.97 -0.95
N ASN A 122 -11.10 -7.11 -0.61
CA ASN A 122 -10.16 -7.84 -1.48
C ASN A 122 -10.88 -8.95 -2.29
N ASP A 123 -10.13 -9.69 -3.11
CA ASP A 123 -10.71 -10.74 -3.97
C ASP A 123 -11.16 -12.00 -3.21
N PHE A 124 -10.64 -12.21 -1.99
CA PHE A 124 -11.20 -13.17 -1.03
C PHE A 124 -12.56 -12.76 -0.46
N LYS A 125 -13.09 -11.61 -0.90
CA LYS A 125 -14.37 -11.03 -0.48
C LYS A 125 -14.39 -10.62 1.00
N LYS A 126 -13.22 -10.38 1.58
CA LYS A 126 -13.00 -9.93 2.96
C LYS A 126 -12.51 -8.48 2.98
N LEU A 127 -12.60 -7.83 4.14
CA LEU A 127 -11.90 -6.57 4.40
C LEU A 127 -10.48 -6.89 4.86
N GLY A 128 -9.52 -6.05 4.46
CA GLY A 128 -8.14 -6.13 4.92
C GLY A 128 -7.26 -7.01 4.04
N TYR A 129 -6.08 -7.35 4.56
CA TYR A 129 -5.12 -8.23 3.91
C TYR A 129 -5.62 -9.67 3.96
N GLY A 130 -5.38 -10.46 2.90
CA GLY A 130 -5.77 -11.87 2.86
C GLY A 130 -5.12 -12.63 1.73
#